data_AF-A0A2E8BCU8-F1
#
_entry.id   AF-A0A2E8BCU8-F1
#
_cell.length_a   1.000
_cell.length_b   1.000
_cell.length_c   1.000
_cell.angle_alpha   90.00
_cell.angle_beta   90.00
_cell.angle_gamma   90.00
#
_symmetry.space_group_name_H-M   'P 1'
#
loop_
_entity.id
_entity.type
_entity.pdbx_description
1 polymer ?
#
loop_
_entity_poly.entity_id
_entity_poly.type
_entity_poly.pdbx_seq_one_letter_code
_entity_poly.pdbx_strand_id
1 'polypeptide(L)'
;MSIDVELNNSDALTPIIATGAAGLLAVTPRILRQIITLPESISQTRISLVMFALALVGSAAVELQTDGFVGFTFFAVLFGGYLLDSRERHEWMTMLVFAGVGVHAAFDIAAAAAAAEGYLPDNTVAQPYGTMLRESALGFVFFTWFTVFAILGLLSGVAGRGTLNPAGDKGWFAFNTVNGGWNRQALPLQIALFIWAAAHLATIWHFDQGSVEDRLRLYSFGVDANGFVGYYSALLTGIVAIIVSGMIAERWFTRAMTLSSLWGLYLVGSWYENGFWTNQTFAESWAPLIWLAITFFIGVAITMIGNHE
;
A
#
# COMPACT_ATOMS: atom_id res chain seq x y z
N MET A 1 19.77 8.73 10.82
CA MET A 1 18.93 8.41 11.99
C MET A 1 17.69 7.73 11.44
N SER A 2 17.48 6.45 11.74
CA SER A 2 16.28 5.69 11.35
C SER A 2 15.11 6.04 12.26
N ILE A 3 13.88 5.88 11.76
CA ILE A 3 12.71 5.84 12.64
C ILE A 3 12.79 4.53 13.43
N ASP A 4 13.11 4.63 14.71
CA ASP A 4 13.10 3.49 15.62
C ASP A 4 11.73 3.44 16.30
N VAL A 5 10.90 2.49 15.86
CA VAL A 5 9.61 2.22 16.52
C VAL A 5 9.89 1.30 17.71
N GLU A 6 9.69 1.80 18.93
CA GLU A 6 9.74 0.99 20.14
C GLU A 6 8.54 0.04 20.21
N LEU A 7 8.65 -1.13 19.57
CA LEU A 7 7.63 -2.19 19.59
C LEU A 7 7.54 -2.93 20.94
N ASN A 8 8.36 -2.58 21.94
CA ASN A 8 8.42 -3.26 23.24
C ASN A 8 7.44 -2.68 24.28
N ASN A 9 6.72 -1.60 23.96
CA ASN A 9 5.68 -1.06 24.81
C ASN A 9 4.34 -1.74 24.46
N SER A 10 3.66 -2.31 25.46
CA SER A 10 2.34 -2.98 25.34
C SER A 10 1.30 -2.12 24.60
N ASP A 11 1.46 -0.81 24.68
CA ASP A 11 0.49 0.17 24.22
C ASP A 11 0.46 0.29 22.69
N ALA A 12 1.60 0.07 22.00
CA ALA A 12 1.67 0.10 20.53
C ALA A 12 1.13 -1.20 19.89
N LEU A 13 1.32 -2.34 20.54
CA LEU A 13 0.89 -3.64 20.00
C LEU A 13 -0.60 -3.91 20.23
N THR A 14 -1.21 -3.35 21.26
CA THR A 14 -2.61 -3.63 21.63
C THR A 14 -3.61 -3.27 20.51
N PRO A 15 -3.54 -2.08 19.87
CA PRO A 15 -4.41 -1.73 18.73
C PRO A 15 -4.27 -2.68 17.54
N ILE A 16 -3.05 -3.09 17.23
CA ILE A 16 -2.72 -4.03 16.15
C ILE A 16 -3.34 -5.40 16.44
N ILE A 17 -3.13 -5.92 17.66
CA ILE A 17 -3.65 -7.23 18.08
C ILE A 17 -5.18 -7.22 18.08
N ALA A 18 -5.81 -6.20 18.66
CA ALA A 18 -7.27 -6.07 18.70
C ALA A 18 -7.86 -6.08 17.28
N THR A 19 -7.29 -5.27 16.38
CA THR A 19 -7.76 -5.18 14.99
C THR A 19 -7.50 -6.46 14.20
N GLY A 20 -6.37 -7.13 14.43
CA GLY A 20 -6.08 -8.45 13.85
C GLY A 20 -7.06 -9.53 14.32
N ALA A 21 -7.37 -9.55 15.62
CA ALA A 21 -8.36 -10.46 16.21
C ALA A 21 -9.76 -10.23 15.62
N ALA A 22 -10.15 -8.97 15.38
CA ALA A 22 -11.39 -8.64 14.67
C ALA A 22 -11.45 -9.30 13.29
N GLY A 23 -10.34 -9.31 12.54
CA GLY A 23 -10.24 -9.97 11.24
C GLY A 23 -10.47 -11.49 11.31
N LEU A 24 -9.93 -12.16 12.33
CA LEU A 24 -10.16 -13.59 12.53
C LEU A 24 -11.63 -13.88 12.90
N LEU A 25 -12.21 -13.06 13.78
CA LEU A 25 -13.61 -13.18 14.19
C LEU A 25 -14.57 -12.95 13.02
N ALA A 26 -14.24 -12.06 12.09
CA ALA A 26 -15.05 -11.77 10.91
C ALA A 26 -15.32 -13.01 10.04
N VAL A 27 -14.39 -13.96 9.99
CA VAL A 27 -14.46 -15.20 9.19
C VAL A 27 -15.12 -16.36 9.96
N THR A 28 -15.32 -16.21 11.26
CA THR A 28 -15.82 -17.27 12.14
C THR A 28 -17.15 -17.88 11.66
N PRO A 29 -18.16 -17.12 11.20
CA PRO A 29 -19.41 -17.69 10.70
C PRO A 29 -19.22 -18.66 9.53
N ARG A 30 -18.28 -18.37 8.62
CA ARG A 30 -17.95 -19.23 7.47
C ARG A 30 -17.32 -20.54 7.94
N ILE A 31 -16.34 -20.45 8.85
CA ILE A 31 -15.64 -21.62 9.41
C ILE A 31 -16.62 -22.51 10.17
N LEU A 32 -17.48 -21.93 11.01
CA LEU A 32 -18.48 -22.69 11.77
C LEU A 32 -19.45 -23.45 10.87
N ARG A 33 -19.86 -22.88 9.73
CA ARG A 33 -20.72 -23.58 8.74
C ARG A 33 -20.05 -24.78 8.09
N GLN A 34 -18.72 -24.79 8.00
CA GLN A 34 -17.97 -25.90 7.40
C GLN A 34 -17.74 -27.04 8.40
N ILE A 35 -17.64 -26.71 9.70
CA ILE A 35 -17.33 -27.68 10.76
C ILE A 35 -18.61 -28.23 11.41
N ILE A 36 -19.65 -27.42 11.54
CA ILE A 36 -20.88 -27.75 12.27
C ILE A 36 -22.07 -27.59 11.33
N THR A 37 -22.94 -28.61 11.29
CA THR A 37 -24.24 -28.53 10.63
C THR A 37 -25.12 -27.54 11.40
N LEU A 38 -25.13 -26.26 10.99
CA LEU A 38 -26.02 -25.27 11.59
C LEU A 38 -27.48 -25.68 11.33
N PRO A 39 -28.38 -25.56 12.32
CA PRO A 39 -29.81 -25.79 12.11
C PRO A 39 -30.34 -24.89 10.99
N GLU A 40 -31.10 -25.46 10.04
CA GLU A 40 -31.70 -24.72 8.90
C GLU A 40 -32.54 -23.51 9.34
N SER A 41 -32.98 -23.47 10.60
CA SER A 41 -33.72 -22.36 11.20
C SER A 41 -32.92 -21.05 11.35
N ILE A 42 -31.59 -21.08 11.23
CA ILE A 42 -30.75 -19.88 11.38
C ILE A 42 -30.59 -19.19 10.03
N SER A 43 -31.39 -18.15 9.78
CA SER A 43 -31.28 -17.35 8.56
C SER A 43 -30.00 -16.49 8.54
N GLN A 44 -29.53 -16.15 7.33
CA GLN A 44 -28.42 -15.21 7.12
C GLN A 44 -28.64 -13.88 7.85
N THR A 45 -29.88 -13.39 7.91
CA THR A 45 -30.24 -12.16 8.62
C THR A 45 -29.95 -12.24 10.11
N ARG A 46 -30.24 -13.37 10.76
CA ARG A 46 -29.94 -13.57 12.19
C ARG A 46 -28.43 -13.58 12.44
N ILE A 47 -27.67 -14.24 11.57
CA ILE A 47 -26.20 -14.28 11.70
C ILE A 47 -25.62 -12.87 11.51
N SER A 48 -26.09 -12.11 10.52
CA SER A 48 -25.67 -10.73 10.34
C SER A 48 -25.99 -9.85 11.56
N LEU A 49 -27.16 -10.03 12.18
CA LEU A 49 -27.53 -9.30 13.39
C LEU A 49 -26.64 -9.66 14.58
N VAL A 50 -26.35 -10.96 14.77
CA VAL A 50 -25.43 -11.43 15.82
C VAL A 50 -24.04 -10.87 15.62
N MET A 51 -23.52 -10.90 14.38
CA MET A 51 -22.20 -10.34 14.06
C MET A 51 -22.16 -8.83 14.27
N PHE A 52 -23.23 -8.10 13.94
CA PHE A 52 -23.34 -6.67 14.21
C PHE A 52 -23.33 -6.37 15.71
N ALA A 53 -24.13 -7.09 16.50
CA ALA A 53 -24.16 -6.93 17.96
C ALA A 53 -22.80 -7.27 18.60
N LEU A 54 -22.15 -8.35 18.13
CA LEU A 54 -20.83 -8.75 18.57
C LEU A 54 -19.77 -7.69 18.19
N ALA A 55 -19.88 -7.07 17.01
CA ALA A 55 -19.02 -5.96 16.62
C ALA A 55 -19.19 -4.75 17.53
N LEU A 56 -20.43 -4.39 17.87
CA LEU A 56 -20.71 -3.26 18.77
C LEU A 56 -20.18 -3.52 20.19
N VAL A 57 -20.48 -4.69 20.75
CA VAL A 57 -20.03 -5.05 22.10
C VAL A 57 -18.51 -5.18 22.14
N GLY A 58 -17.92 -5.83 21.14
CA GLY A 58 -16.46 -5.96 21.02
C GLY A 58 -15.78 -4.60 20.86
N SER A 59 -16.32 -3.71 20.03
CA SER A 59 -15.85 -2.33 19.87
C SER A 59 -15.84 -1.59 21.20
N ALA A 60 -16.95 -1.64 21.96
CA ALA A 60 -17.03 -0.99 23.27
C ALA A 60 -16.03 -1.61 24.27
N ALA A 61 -15.87 -2.93 24.26
CA ALA A 61 -14.91 -3.61 25.13
C ALA A 61 -13.44 -3.29 24.80
N VAL A 62 -13.12 -3.07 23.52
CA VAL A 62 -11.79 -2.65 23.07
C VAL A 62 -11.54 -1.18 23.42
N GLU A 63 -12.53 -0.31 23.22
CA GLU A 63 -12.46 1.09 23.60
C GLU A 63 -12.18 1.28 25.09
N LEU A 64 -12.79 0.46 25.96
CA LEU A 64 -12.54 0.49 27.40
C LEU A 64 -11.09 0.14 27.80
N GLN A 65 -10.33 -0.51 26.91
CA GLN A 65 -8.94 -0.93 27.15
C GLN A 65 -7.93 -0.09 26.37
N THR A 66 -8.37 0.64 25.35
CA THR A 66 -7.52 1.44 24.47
C THR A 66 -8.13 2.83 24.28
N ASP A 67 -8.75 3.10 23.12
CA ASP A 67 -9.43 4.34 22.81
C ASP A 67 -10.56 4.12 21.78
N GLY A 68 -11.34 5.17 21.52
CA GLY A 68 -12.48 5.12 20.60
C GLY A 68 -12.09 4.87 19.14
N PHE A 69 -10.89 5.26 18.71
CA PHE A 69 -10.42 5.00 17.34
C PHE A 69 -10.07 3.52 17.15
N VAL A 70 -9.44 2.89 18.14
CA VAL A 70 -9.18 1.44 18.15
C VAL A 70 -10.49 0.66 18.23
N GLY A 71 -11.44 1.07 19.07
CA GLY A 71 -12.79 0.50 19.10
C GLY A 71 -13.49 0.58 17.73
N PHE A 72 -13.46 1.76 17.10
CA PHE A 72 -14.03 1.97 15.76
C PHE A 72 -13.38 1.10 14.68
N THR A 73 -12.06 1.02 14.64
CA THR A 73 -11.34 0.19 13.65
C THR A 73 -11.61 -1.29 13.88
N PHE A 74 -11.70 -1.74 15.14
CA PHE A 74 -12.16 -3.09 15.49
C PHE A 74 -13.55 -3.37 14.91
N PHE A 75 -14.52 -2.47 15.14
CA PHE A 75 -15.87 -2.59 14.57
C PHE A 75 -15.84 -2.70 13.04
N ALA A 76 -15.13 -1.77 12.40
CA ALA A 76 -15.05 -1.69 10.94
C ALA A 76 -14.44 -2.96 10.34
N VAL A 77 -13.37 -3.50 10.93
CA VAL A 77 -12.74 -4.74 10.47
C VAL A 77 -13.61 -5.96 10.76
N LEU A 78 -14.21 -6.07 11.95
CA LEU A 78 -15.02 -7.24 12.30
C LEU A 78 -16.29 -7.30 11.46
N PHE A 79 -17.08 -6.23 11.46
CA PHE A 79 -18.37 -6.22 10.77
C PHE A 79 -18.20 -6.03 9.26
N GLY A 80 -17.32 -5.12 8.83
CA GLY A 80 -17.01 -4.93 7.42
C GLY A 80 -16.36 -6.16 6.80
N GLY A 81 -15.43 -6.81 7.52
CA GLY A 81 -14.81 -8.06 7.11
C GLY A 81 -15.85 -9.17 6.95
N TYR A 82 -16.78 -9.31 7.90
CA TYR A 82 -17.89 -10.26 7.80
C TYR A 82 -18.78 -9.97 6.59
N LEU A 83 -19.10 -8.70 6.31
CA LEU A 83 -19.92 -8.29 5.17
C LEU A 83 -19.26 -8.57 3.81
N LEU A 84 -17.92 -8.55 3.76
CA LEU A 84 -17.15 -8.92 2.57
C LEU A 84 -17.06 -10.44 2.44
N ASP A 85 -16.76 -11.13 3.54
CA ASP A 85 -16.63 -12.59 3.57
C ASP A 85 -17.93 -13.30 3.21
N SER A 86 -19.06 -12.85 3.78
CA SER A 86 -20.40 -13.37 3.49
C SER A 86 -20.86 -13.14 2.05
N ARG A 87 -20.18 -12.25 1.31
CA ARG A 87 -20.40 -11.99 -0.12
C ARG A 87 -19.31 -12.58 -1.01
N GLU A 88 -18.48 -13.48 -0.47
CA GLU A 88 -17.38 -14.15 -1.16
C GLU A 88 -16.32 -13.19 -1.71
N ARG A 89 -16.16 -12.02 -1.09
CA ARG A 89 -15.15 -11.00 -1.44
C ARG A 89 -13.92 -11.11 -0.53
N HIS A 90 -13.30 -12.28 -0.53
CA HIS A 90 -12.27 -12.65 0.44
C HIS A 90 -10.96 -11.84 0.30
N GLU A 91 -10.61 -11.42 -0.91
CA GLU A 91 -9.44 -10.58 -1.18
C GLU A 91 -9.62 -9.19 -0.56
N TRP A 92 -10.80 -8.61 -0.74
CA TRP A 92 -11.16 -7.32 -0.15
C TRP A 92 -11.26 -7.40 1.37
N MET A 93 -11.74 -8.53 1.90
CA MET A 93 -11.74 -8.78 3.34
C MET A 93 -10.31 -8.80 3.89
N THR A 94 -9.39 -9.50 3.22
CA THR A 94 -7.98 -9.55 3.63
C THR A 94 -7.33 -8.17 3.56
N MET A 95 -7.59 -7.41 2.49
CA MET A 95 -7.15 -6.01 2.37
C MET A 95 -7.69 -5.13 3.51
N LEU A 96 -8.97 -5.29 3.89
CA LEU A 96 -9.58 -4.52 4.99
C LEU A 96 -8.92 -4.81 6.34
N VAL A 97 -8.61 -6.08 6.64
CA VAL A 97 -7.89 -6.46 7.88
C VAL A 97 -6.52 -5.81 7.93
N PHE A 98 -5.76 -5.91 6.83
CA PHE A 98 -4.44 -5.30 6.76
C PHE A 98 -4.50 -3.77 6.81
N ALA A 99 -5.49 -3.13 6.17
CA ALA A 99 -5.68 -1.69 6.27
C ALA A 99 -6.01 -1.27 7.71
N GLY A 100 -6.84 -2.04 8.42
CA GLY A 100 -7.15 -1.79 9.82
C GLY A 100 -5.94 -1.94 10.75
N VAL A 101 -5.08 -2.94 10.53
CA VAL A 101 -3.80 -3.05 11.25
C VAL A 101 -2.85 -1.92 10.83
N GLY A 102 -2.81 -1.61 9.55
CA GLY A 102 -1.91 -0.66 8.94
C GLY A 102 -2.16 0.78 9.34
N VAL A 103 -3.41 1.16 9.68
CA VAL A 103 -3.69 2.52 10.15
C VAL A 103 -3.06 2.78 11.51
N HIS A 104 -3.09 1.79 12.42
CA HIS A 104 -2.44 1.87 13.73
C HIS A 104 -0.92 1.91 13.57
N ALA A 105 -0.36 0.97 12.80
CA ALA A 105 1.06 0.94 12.51
C ALA A 105 1.55 2.26 11.85
N ALA A 106 0.77 2.84 10.94
CA ALA A 106 1.11 4.11 10.31
C ALA A 106 1.08 5.29 11.29
N PHE A 107 0.14 5.33 12.24
CA PHE A 107 0.14 6.32 13.31
C PHE A 107 1.36 6.18 14.21
N ASP A 108 1.69 4.95 14.64
CA ASP A 108 2.84 4.69 15.50
C ASP A 108 4.16 5.11 14.82
N ILE A 109 4.33 4.75 13.55
CA ILE A 109 5.53 5.13 12.76
C ILE A 109 5.60 6.65 12.57
N ALA A 110 4.49 7.31 12.26
CA ALA A 110 4.46 8.76 12.10
C ALA A 110 4.70 9.49 13.44
N ALA A 111 4.17 8.97 14.55
CA ALA A 111 4.42 9.49 15.89
C ALA A 111 5.90 9.35 16.29
N ALA A 112 6.50 8.18 16.00
CA ALA A 112 7.94 7.97 16.20
C ALA A 112 8.78 8.94 15.36
N ALA A 113 8.42 9.15 14.09
CA ALA A 113 9.07 10.14 13.24
C ALA A 113 8.93 11.58 13.78
N ALA A 114 7.78 11.93 14.36
CA ALA A 114 7.54 13.24 14.95
C ALA A 114 8.32 13.48 16.25
N ALA A 115 8.53 12.42 17.04
CA ALA A 115 9.22 12.44 18.32
C ALA A 115 10.75 12.29 18.20
N ALA A 116 11.24 11.71 17.11
CA ALA A 116 12.66 11.52 16.86
C ALA A 116 13.38 12.88 16.75
N GLU A 117 14.30 13.12 17.69
CA GLU A 117 15.06 14.37 17.76
C GLU A 117 15.83 14.63 16.47
N GLY A 118 15.65 15.82 15.88
CA GLY A 118 16.32 16.19 14.65
C GLY A 118 15.84 15.45 13.39
N TYR A 119 14.82 14.59 13.46
CA TYR A 119 14.31 13.87 12.29
C TYR A 119 13.36 14.76 11.46
N LEU A 120 12.37 15.37 12.12
CA LEU A 120 11.42 16.34 11.55
C LEU A 120 11.18 17.49 12.55
N PRO A 121 12.17 18.37 12.79
CA PRO A 121 12.05 19.46 13.74
C PRO A 121 11.13 20.59 13.24
N ASP A 122 10.57 21.36 14.16
CA ASP A 122 9.97 22.65 13.80
C ASP A 122 11.07 23.58 13.29
N ASN A 123 10.97 23.95 12.02
CA ASN A 123 12.01 24.69 11.34
C ASN A 123 11.69 26.20 11.31
N THR A 124 12.62 27.02 11.78
CA THR A 124 12.48 28.48 11.82
C THR A 124 12.80 29.17 10.49
N VAL A 125 13.53 28.50 9.58
CA VAL A 125 13.92 29.03 8.26
C VAL A 125 12.71 29.22 7.36
N ALA A 126 11.71 28.34 7.46
CA ALA A 126 10.51 28.38 6.64
C ALA A 126 9.32 29.10 7.32
N GLN A 127 9.54 29.91 8.36
CA GLN A 127 8.43 30.60 9.04
C GLN A 127 7.67 31.55 8.07
N PRO A 128 6.32 31.57 8.11
CA PRO A 128 5.43 30.87 9.05
C PRO A 128 5.01 29.43 8.65
N TYR A 129 5.55 28.89 7.55
CA TYR A 129 5.15 27.59 6.97
C TYR A 129 5.82 26.36 7.59
N GLY A 130 6.77 26.54 8.52
CA GLY A 130 7.56 25.43 9.10
C GLY A 130 6.69 24.30 9.68
N THR A 131 5.63 24.63 10.41
CA THR A 131 4.68 23.65 10.97
C THR A 131 3.94 22.89 9.86
N MET A 132 3.44 23.59 8.84
CA MET A 132 2.75 22.96 7.71
C MET A 132 3.66 22.01 6.93
N LEU A 133 4.94 22.36 6.74
CA LEU A 133 5.91 21.50 6.06
C LEU A 133 6.22 20.23 6.86
N ARG A 134 6.36 20.38 8.18
CA ARG A 134 6.51 19.25 9.11
C ARG A 134 5.29 18.33 9.07
N GLU A 135 4.09 18.87 9.17
CA GLU A 135 2.83 18.11 9.08
C GLU A 135 2.69 17.42 7.71
N SER A 136 3.12 18.07 6.63
CA SER A 136 3.11 17.47 5.29
C SER A 136 4.07 16.27 5.18
N ALA A 137 5.25 16.37 5.80
CA ALA A 137 6.22 15.27 5.86
C ALA A 137 5.70 14.10 6.72
N LEU A 138 5.07 14.39 7.87
CA LEU A 138 4.41 13.38 8.70
C LEU A 138 3.23 12.72 7.97
N GLY A 139 2.43 13.51 7.26
CA GLY A 139 1.37 13.00 6.40
C GLY A 139 1.91 12.07 5.33
N PHE A 140 3.05 12.40 4.70
CA PHE A 140 3.72 11.50 3.76
C PHE A 140 4.09 10.16 4.40
N VAL A 141 4.71 10.17 5.58
CA VAL A 141 5.09 8.93 6.31
C VAL A 141 3.84 8.09 6.60
N PHE A 142 2.81 8.72 7.19
CA PHE A 142 1.55 8.06 7.53
C PHE A 142 0.88 7.42 6.30
N PHE A 143 0.58 8.21 5.26
CA PHE A 143 -0.15 7.71 4.09
C PHE A 143 0.64 6.67 3.32
N THR A 144 1.96 6.75 3.30
CA THR A 144 2.80 5.76 2.62
C THR A 144 2.71 4.41 3.33
N TRP A 145 2.88 4.37 4.65
CA TRP A 145 2.75 3.12 5.41
C TRP A 145 1.35 2.56 5.38
N PHE A 146 0.32 3.38 5.58
CA PHE A 146 -1.08 2.94 5.50
C PHE A 146 -1.40 2.29 4.15
N THR A 147 -0.95 2.90 3.05
CA THR A 147 -1.14 2.36 1.70
C THR A 147 -0.36 1.07 1.48
N VAL A 148 0.88 0.95 1.97
CA VAL A 148 1.67 -0.30 1.89
C VAL A 148 0.92 -1.45 2.55
N PHE A 149 0.40 -1.28 3.76
CA PHE A 149 -0.36 -2.33 4.44
C PHE A 149 -1.58 -2.78 3.64
N ALA A 150 -2.38 -1.84 3.12
CA ALA A 150 -3.54 -2.18 2.30
C ALA A 150 -3.15 -2.97 1.03
N ILE A 151 -2.08 -2.55 0.34
CA ILE A 151 -1.57 -3.25 -0.84
C ILE A 151 -1.08 -4.66 -0.48
N LEU A 152 -0.33 -4.80 0.61
CA LEU A 152 0.15 -6.11 1.09
C LEU A 152 -0.99 -7.04 1.50
N GLY A 153 -2.06 -6.50 2.07
CA GLY A 153 -3.28 -7.26 2.35
C GLY A 153 -3.97 -7.75 1.09
N LEU A 154 -4.07 -6.88 0.08
CA LEU A 154 -4.62 -7.27 -1.21
C LEU A 154 -3.73 -8.32 -1.91
N LEU A 155 -2.41 -8.13 -1.91
CA LEU A 155 -1.44 -9.09 -2.44
C LEU A 155 -1.56 -10.44 -1.74
N SER A 156 -1.63 -10.45 -0.41
CA SER A 156 -1.79 -11.66 0.40
C SER A 156 -3.12 -12.36 0.10
N GLY A 157 -4.21 -11.58 -0.05
CA GLY A 157 -5.51 -12.11 -0.43
C GLY A 157 -5.51 -12.77 -1.81
N VAL A 158 -4.87 -12.13 -2.80
CA VAL A 158 -4.75 -12.65 -4.18
C VAL A 158 -3.83 -13.88 -4.24
N ALA A 159 -2.69 -13.85 -3.55
CA ALA A 159 -1.74 -14.96 -3.51
C ALA A 159 -2.29 -16.17 -2.72
N GLY A 160 -3.04 -15.90 -1.65
CA GLY A 160 -3.70 -16.89 -0.81
C GLY A 160 -5.03 -17.40 -1.37
N ARG A 161 -5.48 -16.92 -2.53
CA ARG A 161 -6.74 -17.33 -3.17
C ARG A 161 -6.70 -18.82 -3.52
N GLY A 162 -7.70 -19.57 -3.05
CA GLY A 162 -7.82 -21.02 -3.21
C GLY A 162 -6.94 -21.85 -2.26
N THR A 163 -6.18 -21.21 -1.36
CA THR A 163 -5.37 -21.89 -0.34
C THR A 163 -5.77 -21.43 1.06
N LEU A 164 -5.52 -20.17 1.41
CA LEU A 164 -5.88 -19.56 2.69
C LEU A 164 -7.36 -19.17 2.74
N ASN A 165 -7.88 -18.73 1.60
CA ASN A 165 -9.29 -18.38 1.44
C ASN A 165 -9.90 -19.15 0.25
N PRO A 166 -11.20 -19.46 0.27
CA PRO A 166 -11.90 -19.98 -0.90
C PRO A 166 -11.72 -19.03 -2.10
N ALA A 167 -11.69 -19.59 -3.30
CA ALA A 167 -11.79 -18.79 -4.51
C ALA A 167 -13.25 -18.29 -4.62
N GLY A 168 -13.49 -17.01 -4.32
CA GLY A 168 -14.82 -16.42 -4.43
C GLY A 168 -15.26 -16.25 -5.89
N ASP A 169 -16.54 -16.46 -6.16
CA ASP A 169 -17.12 -16.39 -7.52
C ASP A 169 -17.78 -15.02 -7.80
N LYS A 170 -17.48 -14.01 -6.97
CA LYS A 170 -18.08 -12.68 -7.02
C LYS A 170 -17.04 -11.57 -7.13
N GLY A 171 -17.42 -10.48 -7.81
CA GLY A 171 -16.59 -9.28 -7.94
C GLY A 171 -15.48 -9.42 -8.98
N TRP A 172 -14.50 -8.50 -8.93
CA TRP A 172 -13.41 -8.44 -9.90
C TRP A 172 -12.56 -9.73 -9.93
N PHE A 173 -12.35 -10.39 -8.79
CA PHE A 173 -11.53 -11.59 -8.72
C PHE A 173 -12.20 -12.86 -9.23
N ALA A 174 -13.50 -12.82 -9.56
CA ALA A 174 -14.23 -13.97 -10.12
C ALA A 174 -13.67 -14.42 -11.48
N PHE A 175 -13.08 -13.51 -12.26
CA PHE A 175 -12.46 -13.82 -13.56
C PHE A 175 -11.15 -14.59 -13.42
N ASN A 176 -10.64 -14.75 -12.20
CA ASN A 176 -9.38 -15.40 -11.93
C ASN A 176 -9.61 -16.84 -11.44
N THR A 177 -9.49 -17.79 -12.36
CA THR A 177 -9.75 -19.21 -12.08
C THR A 177 -8.62 -19.84 -11.26
N VAL A 178 -8.96 -20.68 -10.29
CA VAL A 178 -7.99 -21.38 -9.45
C VAL A 178 -8.13 -22.88 -9.65
N ASN A 179 -7.09 -23.52 -10.20
CA ASN A 179 -7.07 -24.97 -10.47
C ASN A 179 -6.26 -25.72 -9.40
N GLY A 180 -6.56 -25.47 -8.12
CA GLY A 180 -5.86 -26.05 -6.98
C GLY A 180 -4.42 -25.55 -6.79
N GLY A 181 -3.97 -25.45 -5.54
CA GLY A 181 -2.64 -24.92 -5.22
C GLY A 181 -2.50 -23.41 -5.46
N TRP A 182 -1.26 -22.93 -5.61
CA TRP A 182 -0.97 -21.50 -5.78
C TRP A 182 -1.43 -20.98 -7.15
N ASN A 183 -2.16 -19.87 -7.14
CA ASN A 183 -2.73 -19.28 -8.34
C ASN A 183 -1.69 -18.55 -9.21
N ARG A 184 -1.07 -19.29 -10.13
CA ARG A 184 -0.14 -18.73 -11.14
C ARG A 184 -0.84 -17.85 -12.19
N GLN A 185 -2.14 -17.99 -12.41
CA GLN A 185 -2.86 -17.14 -13.37
C GLN A 185 -2.96 -15.70 -12.87
N ALA A 186 -2.98 -15.50 -11.55
CA ALA A 186 -2.92 -14.20 -10.92
C ALA A 186 -1.52 -13.57 -10.89
N LEU A 187 -0.48 -14.25 -11.41
CA LEU A 187 0.91 -13.82 -11.25
C LEU A 187 1.17 -12.38 -11.75
N PRO A 188 0.65 -11.94 -12.91
CA PRO A 188 0.83 -10.56 -13.34
C PRO A 188 0.33 -9.54 -12.31
N LEU A 189 -0.83 -9.83 -11.69
CA LEU A 189 -1.41 -8.95 -10.67
C LEU A 189 -0.63 -9.00 -9.35
N GLN A 190 -0.18 -10.19 -8.94
CA GLN A 190 0.67 -10.33 -7.75
C GLN A 190 1.97 -9.52 -7.90
N ILE A 191 2.61 -9.59 -9.08
CA ILE A 191 3.81 -8.81 -9.40
C ILE A 191 3.49 -7.31 -9.38
N ALA A 192 2.38 -6.88 -9.99
CA ALA A 192 1.99 -5.47 -10.00
C ALA A 192 1.76 -4.91 -8.59
N LEU A 193 1.05 -5.65 -7.73
CA LEU A 193 0.84 -5.26 -6.33
C LEU A 193 2.14 -5.24 -5.54
N PHE A 194 3.05 -6.19 -5.79
CA PHE A 194 4.38 -6.18 -5.19
C PHE A 194 5.19 -4.95 -5.62
N ILE A 195 5.21 -4.63 -6.92
CA ILE A 195 5.86 -3.42 -7.45
C ILE A 195 5.26 -2.17 -6.82
N TRP A 196 3.93 -2.12 -6.65
CA TRP A 196 3.27 -1.00 -6.02
C TRP A 196 3.71 -0.81 -4.56
N ALA A 197 3.70 -1.88 -3.75
CA ALA A 197 4.21 -1.83 -2.39
C ALA A 197 5.69 -1.43 -2.35
N ALA A 198 6.52 -2.02 -3.21
CA ALA A 198 7.95 -1.73 -3.30
C ALA A 198 8.22 -0.27 -3.69
N ALA A 199 7.40 0.33 -4.57
CA ALA A 199 7.52 1.74 -4.94
C ALA A 199 7.30 2.65 -3.72
N HIS A 200 6.29 2.37 -2.89
CA HIS A 200 6.07 3.11 -1.65
C HIS A 200 7.23 2.93 -0.66
N LEU A 201 7.71 1.70 -0.48
CA LEU A 201 8.88 1.43 0.37
C LEU A 201 10.15 2.15 -0.12
N ALA A 202 10.37 2.21 -1.43
CA ALA A 202 11.49 2.94 -2.02
C ALA A 202 11.39 4.46 -1.75
N THR A 203 10.18 5.03 -1.76
CA THR A 203 10.01 6.45 -1.40
C THR A 203 10.31 6.73 0.08
N ILE A 204 9.94 5.83 0.99
CA ILE A 204 10.31 5.93 2.41
C ILE A 204 11.82 5.80 2.58
N TRP A 205 12.43 4.83 1.91
CA TRP A 205 13.88 4.66 1.95
C TRP A 205 14.60 5.92 1.47
N HIS A 206 14.17 6.54 0.37
CA HIS A 206 14.73 7.80 -0.12
C HIS A 206 14.51 8.96 0.87
N PHE A 207 13.32 9.05 1.48
CA PHE A 207 13.02 10.06 2.51
C PHE A 207 13.93 9.92 3.75
N ASP A 208 14.21 8.69 4.18
CA ASP A 208 15.09 8.42 5.30
C ASP A 208 16.55 8.79 5.02
N GLN A 209 17.01 8.67 3.77
CA GLN A 209 18.37 9.09 3.38
C GLN A 209 18.54 10.61 3.29
N GLY A 210 17.45 11.36 3.07
CA GLY A 210 17.48 12.82 2.91
C GLY A 210 17.88 13.55 4.19
N SER A 211 18.41 14.76 4.04
CA SER A 211 18.66 15.67 5.16
C SER A 211 17.34 16.20 5.75
N VAL A 212 17.42 16.94 6.85
CA VAL A 212 16.23 17.62 7.42
C VAL A 212 15.63 18.59 6.41
N GLU A 213 16.49 19.31 5.69
CA GLU A 213 16.11 20.27 4.66
C GLU A 213 15.38 19.59 3.49
N ASP A 214 15.82 18.40 3.09
CA ASP A 214 15.15 17.59 2.07
C ASP A 214 13.78 17.08 2.54
N ARG A 215 13.71 16.50 3.74
CA ARG A 215 12.46 15.97 4.30
C ARG A 215 11.39 17.04 4.49
N LEU A 216 11.80 18.26 4.83
CA LEU A 216 10.93 19.43 4.96
C LEU A 216 10.74 20.20 3.65
N ARG A 217 11.37 19.79 2.54
CA ARG A 217 11.29 20.43 1.21
C ARG A 217 11.61 21.92 1.25
N LEU A 218 12.71 22.28 1.90
CA LEU A 218 13.10 23.69 2.11
C LEU A 218 13.68 24.39 0.88
N TYR A 219 13.75 23.72 -0.27
CA TYR A 219 14.32 24.24 -1.52
C TYR A 219 13.68 25.56 -1.98
N SER A 220 12.39 25.77 -1.68
CA SER A 220 11.68 27.01 -2.01
C SER A 220 12.01 28.19 -1.07
N PHE A 221 12.82 27.95 -0.04
CA PHE A 221 13.21 28.93 0.99
C PHE A 221 14.70 29.30 0.94
N GLY A 222 15.35 29.11 -0.21
CA GLY A 222 16.76 29.46 -0.42
C GLY A 222 17.76 28.54 0.27
N VAL A 223 17.31 27.35 0.67
CA VAL A 223 18.14 26.29 1.26
C VAL A 223 18.52 25.31 0.15
N ASP A 224 19.78 24.87 0.15
CA ASP A 224 20.27 23.84 -0.78
C ASP A 224 19.69 22.48 -0.39
N ALA A 225 18.53 22.16 -0.96
CA ALA A 225 17.78 20.94 -0.74
C ALA A 225 17.12 20.52 -2.05
N ASN A 226 17.03 19.22 -2.28
CA ASN A 226 16.38 18.65 -3.46
C ASN A 226 14.99 18.10 -3.12
N GLY A 227 14.74 17.82 -1.84
CA GLY A 227 13.50 17.21 -1.39
C GLY A 227 13.57 15.68 -1.44
N PHE A 228 12.41 15.04 -1.65
CA PHE A 228 12.33 13.58 -1.71
C PHE A 228 11.26 13.12 -2.69
N VAL A 229 11.40 11.88 -3.17
CA VAL A 229 10.40 11.24 -4.03
C VAL A 229 9.09 11.08 -3.26
N GLY A 230 8.06 11.83 -3.67
CA GLY A 230 6.80 11.92 -2.92
C GLY A 230 5.83 10.76 -3.13
N TYR A 231 4.80 10.72 -2.29
CA TYR A 231 3.72 9.71 -2.28
C TYR A 231 3.11 9.46 -3.67
N TYR A 232 2.81 10.52 -4.42
CA TYR A 232 2.12 10.41 -5.71
C TYR A 232 2.96 9.68 -6.78
N SER A 233 4.28 9.76 -6.72
CA SER A 233 5.16 9.01 -7.65
C SER A 233 4.98 7.50 -7.46
N ALA A 234 4.96 7.05 -6.19
CA ALA A 234 4.68 5.65 -5.86
C ALA A 234 3.24 5.23 -6.17
N LEU A 235 2.26 6.09 -5.84
CA LEU A 235 0.85 5.83 -6.13
C LEU A 235 0.61 5.61 -7.63
N LEU A 236 1.11 6.53 -8.47
CA LEU A 236 0.96 6.44 -9.92
C LEU A 236 1.74 5.26 -10.51
N THR A 237 2.91 4.93 -9.95
CA THR A 237 3.66 3.71 -10.33
C THR A 237 2.82 2.46 -10.12
N GLY A 238 2.08 2.39 -9.01
CA GLY A 238 1.14 1.31 -8.75
C GLY A 238 0.00 1.22 -9.75
N ILE A 239 -0.63 2.35 -10.07
CA ILE A 239 -1.70 2.42 -11.07
C ILE A 239 -1.18 1.95 -12.43
N VAL A 240 0.00 2.41 -12.85
CA VAL A 240 0.65 1.97 -14.08
C VAL A 240 0.94 0.47 -14.03
N ALA A 241 1.46 -0.05 -12.91
CA ALA A 241 1.73 -1.48 -12.75
C ALA A 241 0.46 -2.34 -12.88
N ILE A 242 -0.68 -1.90 -12.34
CA ILE A 242 -1.97 -2.60 -12.50
C ILE A 242 -2.43 -2.59 -13.96
N ILE A 243 -2.33 -1.45 -14.64
CA ILE A 243 -2.67 -1.34 -16.06
C ILE A 243 -1.79 -2.29 -16.89
N VAL A 244 -0.48 -2.28 -16.65
CA VAL A 244 0.49 -3.18 -17.30
C VAL A 244 0.18 -4.64 -17.01
N SER A 245 -0.19 -4.99 -15.78
CA SER A 245 -0.66 -6.35 -15.43
C SER A 245 -1.88 -6.75 -16.25
N GLY A 246 -2.86 -5.86 -16.42
CA GLY A 246 -4.04 -6.11 -17.26
C GLY A 246 -3.66 -6.33 -18.73
N MET A 247 -2.76 -5.49 -19.27
CA MET A 247 -2.24 -5.65 -20.63
C MET A 247 -1.52 -6.99 -20.82
N ILE A 248 -0.71 -7.43 -19.83
CA ILE A 248 -0.03 -8.73 -19.87
C ILE A 248 -1.04 -9.88 -19.83
N ALA A 249 -2.08 -9.78 -18.99
CA ALA A 249 -3.13 -10.79 -18.92
C ALA A 249 -3.89 -10.94 -20.26
N GLU A 250 -4.09 -9.83 -20.98
CA GLU A 250 -4.69 -9.79 -22.32
C GLU A 250 -3.69 -10.06 -23.46
N ARG A 251 -2.43 -10.39 -23.13
CA ARG A 251 -1.32 -10.64 -24.09
C ARG A 251 -1.00 -9.43 -25.00
N TRP A 252 -1.22 -8.21 -24.52
CA TRP A 252 -0.85 -6.98 -25.20
C TRP A 252 0.59 -6.56 -24.85
N PHE A 253 1.55 -7.45 -25.08
CA PHE A 253 2.93 -7.30 -24.59
C PHE A 253 3.62 -6.02 -25.12
N THR A 254 3.45 -5.68 -26.40
CA THR A 254 4.01 -4.44 -26.96
C THR A 254 3.48 -3.18 -26.26
N ARG A 255 2.19 -3.16 -25.90
CA ARG A 255 1.58 -2.03 -25.17
C ARG A 255 2.08 -1.97 -23.73
N ALA A 256 2.17 -3.13 -23.08
CA ALA A 256 2.70 -3.25 -21.72
C ALA A 256 4.15 -2.76 -21.63
N MET A 257 5.02 -3.21 -22.55
CA MET A 257 6.42 -2.77 -22.62
C MET A 257 6.55 -1.28 -22.93
N THR A 258 5.72 -0.75 -23.85
CA THR A 258 5.72 0.68 -24.18
C THR A 258 5.34 1.53 -22.96
N LEU A 259 4.22 1.22 -22.30
CA LEU A 259 3.74 1.98 -21.16
C LEU A 259 4.72 1.93 -19.98
N SER A 260 5.20 0.73 -19.63
CA SER A 260 6.16 0.56 -18.53
C SER A 260 7.49 1.27 -18.80
N SER A 261 8.01 1.21 -20.03
CA SER A 261 9.26 1.88 -20.39
C SER A 261 9.12 3.40 -20.39
N LEU A 262 8.02 3.94 -20.93
CA LEU A 262 7.76 5.38 -20.90
C LEU A 262 7.57 5.90 -19.47
N TRP A 263 6.90 5.14 -18.61
CA TRP A 263 6.76 5.48 -17.20
C TRP A 263 8.13 5.46 -16.48
N GLY A 264 8.95 4.44 -16.73
CA GLY A 264 10.30 4.36 -16.19
C GLY A 264 11.18 5.53 -16.61
N LEU A 265 11.16 5.90 -17.90
CA LEU A 265 11.87 7.07 -18.42
C LEU A 265 11.39 8.37 -17.78
N TYR A 266 10.07 8.53 -17.64
CA TYR A 266 9.49 9.68 -16.95
C TYR A 266 10.00 9.79 -15.51
N LEU A 267 10.02 8.68 -14.74
CA LEU A 267 10.52 8.69 -13.37
C LEU A 267 12.01 9.07 -13.31
N VAL A 268 12.86 8.40 -14.09
CA VAL A 268 14.31 8.64 -14.07
C VAL A 268 14.65 10.06 -14.51
N GLY A 269 13.98 10.56 -15.55
CA GLY A 269 14.12 11.94 -16.02
C GLY A 269 13.63 12.95 -14.98
N SER A 270 12.47 12.73 -14.36
CA SER A 270 11.97 13.57 -13.29
C SER A 270 12.92 13.61 -12.09
N TRP A 271 13.49 12.47 -11.69
CA TRP A 271 14.46 12.44 -10.59
C TRP A 271 15.75 13.17 -10.91
N TYR A 272 16.17 13.16 -12.18
CA TYR A 272 17.31 13.94 -12.64
C TYR A 272 17.03 15.44 -12.55
N GLU A 273 15.88 15.88 -13.04
CA GLU A 273 15.45 17.29 -12.98
C GLU A 273 15.31 17.81 -11.55
N ASN A 274 14.90 16.95 -10.61
CA ASN A 274 14.83 17.28 -9.19
C ASN A 274 16.18 17.14 -8.45
N GLY A 275 17.27 16.77 -9.14
CA GLY A 275 18.60 16.66 -8.53
C GLY A 275 18.80 15.45 -7.61
N PHE A 276 17.91 14.46 -7.61
CA PHE A 276 18.05 13.25 -6.78
C PHE A 276 19.21 12.36 -7.22
N TRP A 277 19.59 12.45 -8.49
CA TRP A 277 20.82 11.87 -9.01
C TRP A 277 21.41 12.82 -10.05
N THR A 278 22.73 12.80 -10.16
CA THR A 278 23.47 13.68 -11.07
C THR A 278 24.45 12.88 -11.90
N ASN A 279 24.67 13.31 -13.14
CA ASN A 279 25.67 12.72 -14.00
C ASN A 279 26.22 13.79 -14.95
N GLN A 280 27.56 13.90 -15.01
CA GLN A 280 28.24 14.95 -15.78
C GLN A 280 27.87 14.90 -17.27
N THR A 281 27.77 13.70 -17.85
CA THR A 281 27.41 13.51 -19.26
C THR A 281 25.99 13.99 -19.59
N PHE A 282 25.07 13.95 -18.61
CA PHE A 282 23.71 14.48 -18.75
C PHE A 282 23.59 15.97 -18.40
N ALA A 283 24.66 16.61 -17.92
CA ALA A 283 24.71 18.05 -17.65
C ALA A 283 25.35 18.85 -18.79
N GLU A 284 25.94 18.16 -19.77
CA GLU A 284 26.58 18.76 -20.94
C GLU A 284 25.59 19.05 -22.07
N SER A 285 26.04 19.78 -23.10
CA SER A 285 25.23 20.15 -24.27
C SER A 285 24.65 18.98 -25.05
N TRP A 286 25.18 17.77 -24.86
CA TRP A 286 24.73 16.53 -25.50
C TRP A 286 23.55 15.84 -24.79
N ALA A 287 23.14 16.31 -23.60
CA ALA A 287 22.09 15.67 -22.82
C ALA A 287 20.79 15.40 -23.58
N PRO A 288 20.25 16.33 -24.40
CA PRO A 288 19.04 16.07 -25.19
C PRO A 288 19.22 14.93 -26.20
N LEU A 289 20.41 14.83 -26.82
CA LEU A 289 20.72 13.75 -27.78
C LEU A 289 20.85 12.40 -27.09
N ILE A 290 21.39 12.36 -25.86
CA ILE A 290 21.49 11.13 -25.07
C ILE A 290 20.09 10.65 -24.67
N TRP A 291 19.23 11.54 -24.17
CA TRP A 291 17.83 11.20 -23.84
C TRP A 291 17.04 10.72 -25.06
N LEU A 292 17.25 11.37 -26.21
CA LEU A 292 16.67 10.94 -27.48
C LEU A 292 17.16 9.53 -27.86
N ALA A 293 18.47 9.28 -27.76
CA ALA A 293 19.06 7.99 -28.08
C ALA A 293 18.52 6.87 -27.18
N ILE A 294 18.47 7.09 -25.86
CA ILE A 294 17.90 6.13 -24.90
C ILE A 294 16.45 5.80 -25.28
N THR A 295 15.63 6.83 -25.52
CA THR A 295 14.21 6.67 -25.88
C THR A 295 14.07 5.90 -27.21
N PHE A 296 14.88 6.24 -28.20
CA PHE A 296 14.90 5.59 -29.51
C PHE A 296 15.26 4.10 -29.38
N PHE A 297 16.35 3.76 -28.68
CA PHE A 297 16.80 2.38 -28.54
C PHE A 297 15.84 1.53 -27.70
N ILE A 298 15.17 2.10 -26.71
CA ILE A 298 14.06 1.45 -26.01
C ILE A 298 12.92 1.13 -27.00
N GLY A 299 12.54 2.07 -27.85
CA GLY A 299 11.53 1.84 -28.89
C GLY A 299 11.93 0.73 -29.88
N VAL A 300 13.20 0.71 -30.31
CA VAL A 300 13.75 -0.36 -31.14
C VAL A 300 13.69 -1.70 -30.41
N ALA A 301 14.10 -1.78 -29.15
CA ALA A 301 14.04 -3.02 -28.37
C ALA A 301 12.61 -3.55 -28.23
N ILE A 302 11.65 -2.67 -27.93
CA ILE A 302 10.23 -3.02 -27.82
C ILE A 302 9.70 -3.58 -29.16
N THR A 303 10.01 -2.92 -30.28
CA THR A 303 9.55 -3.37 -31.60
C THR A 303 10.22 -4.67 -32.03
N MET A 304 11.50 -4.88 -31.72
CA MET A 304 12.18 -6.15 -31.99
C MET A 304 11.55 -7.28 -31.19
N ILE A 305 11.36 -7.12 -29.88
CA ILE A 305 10.75 -8.15 -29.03
C ILE A 305 9.30 -8.41 -29.47
N GLY A 306 8.52 -7.35 -29.68
CA GLY A 306 7.10 -7.47 -30.03
C GLY A 306 6.82 -8.01 -31.43
N ASN A 307 7.78 -7.98 -32.36
CA ASN A 307 7.63 -8.56 -33.70
C ASN A 307 8.11 -10.02 -33.79
N HIS A 308 8.68 -10.57 -32.72
CA HIS A 308 9.16 -11.96 -32.64
C HIS A 308 8.24 -12.89 -31.84
N GLU A 309 7.00 -12.47 -31.57
CA GLU A 309 5.91 -13.31 -31.05
C GLU A 309 5.06 -13.94 -32.17
#